data_AF-A0A8S8XJ38-F1
#
_entry.id   AF-A0A8S8XJ38-F1
#
_cell.length_a   1.000
_cell.length_b   1.000
_cell.length_c   1.000
_cell.angle_alpha   90.00
_cell.angle_beta   90.00
_cell.angle_gamma   90.00
#
_symmetry.space_group_name_H-M   'P 1'
#
loop_
_entity.id
_entity.type
_entity.pdbx_description
1 polymer ?
#
loop_
_entity_poly.entity_id
_entity_poly.type
_entity_poly.pdbx_seq_one_letter_code
_entity_poly.pdbx_strand_id
1 'polypeptide(L)'
;MELHSRTHNLEIDGELHVDVNTIFSSVSAFHKQISGGYACVSLISGLGILAFRDPNGIRPLIFGSREVEGETEWIVASESVAIHALGFEVVRDVEPGEAIFLTSAGKFFSQQCAEETHHSPCIFEHVYFARPDSIIDGISVYQARLNQDKD
;
A
#
# COMPACT_ATOMS: atom_id res chain seq x y z
N MET A 1 -4.18 -23.37 16.54
CA MET A 1 -5.54 -23.96 16.51
C MET A 1 -6.54 -22.88 16.90
N GLU A 2 -6.74 -21.89 16.03
CA GLU A 2 -7.73 -20.79 16.23
C GLU A 2 -8.04 -20.04 14.91
N LEU A 3 -7.17 -20.16 13.89
CA LEU A 3 -7.38 -19.60 12.56
C LEU A 3 -8.54 -20.23 11.74
N HIS A 4 -9.04 -21.42 12.12
CA HIS A 4 -10.08 -22.11 11.34
C HIS A 4 -11.52 -21.73 11.70
N SER A 5 -11.75 -20.98 12.79
CA SER A 5 -13.12 -20.79 13.29
C SER A 5 -13.94 -19.74 12.51
N ARG A 6 -13.31 -18.93 11.64
CA ARG A 6 -13.98 -17.73 11.08
C ARG A 6 -13.89 -17.54 9.56
N THR A 7 -13.51 -18.56 8.81
CA THR A 7 -13.47 -18.43 7.34
C THR A 7 -14.16 -19.60 6.67
N HIS A 8 -15.46 -19.44 6.41
CA HIS A 8 -16.31 -20.53 5.92
C HIS A 8 -16.18 -20.80 4.40
N ASN A 9 -15.25 -20.16 3.67
CA ASN A 9 -15.13 -20.28 2.21
C ASN A 9 -13.66 -20.24 1.70
N LEU A 10 -12.73 -20.99 2.30
CA LEU A 10 -11.31 -20.97 1.90
C LEU A 10 -10.80 -22.21 1.15
N GLU A 11 -11.63 -23.24 0.96
CA GLU A 11 -11.18 -24.51 0.38
C GLU A 11 -12.09 -24.93 -0.79
N ILE A 12 -11.49 -25.20 -1.94
CA ILE A 12 -12.06 -25.99 -3.04
C ILE A 12 -11.15 -27.20 -3.20
N ASP A 13 -11.70 -28.41 -3.10
CA ASP A 13 -10.98 -29.69 -3.23
C ASP A 13 -9.78 -29.90 -2.28
N GLY A 14 -9.76 -29.25 -1.11
CA GLY A 14 -8.69 -29.39 -0.12
C GLY A 14 -7.44 -28.55 -0.42
N GLU A 15 -7.48 -27.71 -1.45
CA GLU A 15 -6.48 -26.66 -1.69
C GLU A 15 -7.02 -25.30 -1.24
N LEU A 16 -6.15 -24.51 -0.59
CA LEU A 16 -6.47 -23.17 -0.12
C LEU A 16 -6.65 -22.24 -1.33
N HIS A 17 -7.88 -22.06 -1.79
CA HIS A 17 -8.20 -21.13 -2.87
C HIS A 17 -8.61 -19.78 -2.28
N VAL A 18 -7.62 -18.90 -2.08
CA VAL A 18 -7.91 -17.51 -1.69
C VAL A 18 -8.15 -16.70 -2.96
N ASP A 19 -9.42 -16.35 -3.19
CA ASP A 19 -9.79 -15.39 -4.22
C ASP A 19 -9.31 -13.98 -3.82
N VAL A 20 -8.85 -13.19 -4.80
CA VAL A 20 -8.44 -11.79 -4.63
C VAL A 20 -9.56 -10.96 -4.00
N ASN A 21 -10.82 -11.24 -4.32
CA ASN A 21 -11.97 -10.57 -3.69
C ASN A 21 -12.05 -10.85 -2.18
N THR A 22 -11.62 -12.03 -1.73
CA THR A 22 -11.59 -12.39 -0.30
C THR A 22 -10.47 -11.64 0.43
N ILE A 23 -9.32 -11.43 -0.23
CA ILE A 23 -8.23 -10.59 0.28
C ILE A 23 -8.74 -9.16 0.50
N PHE A 24 -9.33 -8.54 -0.52
CA PHE A 24 -9.82 -7.17 -0.41
C PHE A 24 -10.99 -7.02 0.56
N SER A 25 -11.92 -7.99 0.59
CA SER A 25 -13.01 -8.00 1.58
C SER A 25 -12.49 -8.07 3.02
N SER A 26 -11.37 -8.75 3.24
CA SER A 26 -10.71 -8.79 4.55
C SER A 26 -10.13 -7.43 4.94
N VAL A 27 -9.57 -6.67 3.98
CA VAL A 27 -9.11 -5.30 4.22
C VAL A 27 -10.30 -4.36 4.49
N SER A 28 -11.40 -4.49 3.77
CA SER A 28 -12.62 -3.73 4.06
C SER A 28 -13.16 -4.00 5.46
N ALA A 29 -13.15 -5.26 5.90
CA ALA A 29 -13.52 -5.60 7.27
C ALA A 29 -12.53 -5.03 8.29
N PHE A 30 -11.23 -5.01 7.97
CA PHE A 30 -10.19 -4.42 8.81
C PHE A 30 -10.39 -2.91 9.00
N HIS A 31 -10.65 -2.15 7.92
CA HIS A 31 -10.92 -0.71 8.00
C HIS A 31 -12.15 -0.38 8.88
N LYS A 32 -13.13 -1.28 8.94
CA LYS A 32 -14.31 -1.11 9.82
C LYS A 32 -14.01 -1.36 11.30
N GLN A 33 -12.94 -2.08 11.61
CA GLN A 33 -12.59 -2.45 12.99
C GLN A 33 -11.48 -1.58 13.58
N ILE A 34 -10.59 -1.05 12.75
CA ILE A 34 -9.40 -0.32 13.21
C ILE A 34 -9.48 1.14 12.78
N SER A 35 -9.24 2.05 13.72
CA SER A 35 -9.09 3.48 13.50
C SER A 35 -7.68 3.93 13.89
N GLY A 36 -7.08 4.77 13.04
CA GLY A 36 -5.72 5.28 13.20
C GLY A 36 -5.03 5.55 11.86
N GLY A 37 -3.77 5.95 11.90
CA GLY A 37 -2.92 6.10 10.72
C GLY A 37 -2.03 4.88 10.53
N TYR A 38 -2.09 4.24 9.37
CA TYR A 38 -1.34 3.03 9.06
C TYR A 38 -1.07 2.87 7.56
N ALA A 39 0.11 2.34 7.27
CA ALA A 39 0.53 1.87 5.97
C ALA A 39 1.07 0.46 6.18
N CYS A 40 0.40 -0.54 5.61
CA CYS A 40 0.67 -1.95 5.91
C CYS A 40 1.13 -2.69 4.66
N VAL A 41 2.13 -3.56 4.83
CA VAL A 41 2.57 -4.52 3.81
C VAL A 41 2.63 -5.90 4.47
N SER A 42 2.06 -6.90 3.82
CA SER A 42 1.98 -8.28 4.30
C SER A 42 2.28 -9.25 3.18
N LEU A 43 3.04 -10.32 3.49
CA LEU A 43 3.26 -11.44 2.58
C LEU A 43 2.26 -12.54 2.91
N ILE A 44 1.43 -12.91 1.93
CA ILE A 44 0.54 -14.06 2.03
C ILE A 44 1.22 -15.24 1.31
N SER A 45 1.71 -16.20 2.10
CA SER A 45 2.50 -17.34 1.61
C SER A 45 1.81 -18.07 0.46
N GLY A 46 2.54 -18.30 -0.63
CA GLY A 46 2.04 -18.97 -1.83
C GLY A 46 1.17 -18.08 -2.75
N LEU A 47 0.81 -16.87 -2.33
CA LEU A 47 -0.12 -16.02 -3.07
C LEU A 47 0.53 -14.71 -3.55
N GLY A 48 1.15 -13.95 -2.65
CA GLY A 48 1.73 -12.66 -3.03
C GLY A 48 1.81 -11.64 -1.89
N ILE A 49 2.08 -10.39 -2.26
CA ILE A 49 2.18 -9.25 -1.35
C ILE A 49 0.86 -8.47 -1.36
N LEU A 50 0.29 -8.26 -0.18
CA LEU A 50 -0.81 -7.33 0.07
C LEU A 50 -0.26 -6.06 0.69
N ALA A 51 -0.62 -4.90 0.17
CA ALA A 51 -0.34 -3.62 0.80
C ALA A 51 -1.59 -2.74 0.84
N PHE A 52 -1.79 -1.98 1.91
CA PHE A 52 -2.96 -1.11 2.04
C PHE A 52 -2.69 0.08 2.94
N ARG A 53 -3.43 1.16 2.70
CA ARG A 53 -3.29 2.45 3.39
C ARG A 53 -4.55 2.79 4.19
N ASP A 54 -4.39 3.48 5.30
CA ASP A 54 -5.53 3.91 6.12
C ASP A 54 -6.53 4.79 5.33
N PRO A 55 -7.83 4.79 5.67
CA PRO A 55 -8.85 5.57 4.96
C PRO A 55 -8.66 7.08 4.95
N ASN A 56 -7.78 7.62 5.82
CA ASN A 56 -7.45 9.04 5.89
C ASN A 56 -6.15 9.39 5.15
N GLY A 57 -5.43 8.39 4.61
CA GLY A 57 -4.15 8.58 3.95
C GLY A 57 -3.05 9.16 4.86
N ILE A 58 -3.12 8.94 6.17
CA ILE A 58 -2.23 9.61 7.13
C ILE A 58 -0.78 9.19 6.93
N ARG A 59 -0.53 7.88 6.80
CA ARG A 59 0.82 7.34 6.62
C ARG A 59 1.15 7.17 5.13
N PRO A 60 2.36 7.54 4.68
CA PRO A 60 2.72 7.44 3.28
C PRO A 60 2.94 5.97 2.89
N LEU A 61 2.47 5.62 1.70
CA LEU A 61 2.65 4.32 1.08
C LEU A 61 2.66 4.51 -0.43
N ILE A 62 3.71 4.05 -1.08
CA ILE A 62 3.94 4.25 -2.52
C ILE A 62 4.45 2.96 -3.14
N PHE A 63 4.11 2.73 -4.41
CA PHE A 63 4.57 1.55 -5.12
C PHE A 63 5.15 1.90 -6.50
N GLY A 64 5.99 0.99 -6.98
CA GLY A 64 6.71 1.11 -8.23
C GLY A 64 6.79 -0.22 -8.95
N SER A 65 7.25 -0.17 -10.20
CA SER A 65 7.48 -1.37 -11.01
C SER A 65 8.76 -1.24 -11.84
N ARG A 66 9.24 -2.39 -12.32
CA ARG A 66 10.25 -2.47 -13.38
C ARG A 66 10.03 -3.71 -14.21
N GLU A 67 10.48 -3.66 -15.45
CA GLU A 67 10.46 -4.80 -16.36
C GLU A 67 11.83 -5.49 -16.35
N VAL A 68 11.86 -6.80 -16.10
CA VAL A 68 13.05 -7.64 -16.10
C VAL A 68 12.75 -8.90 -16.91
N GLU A 69 13.51 -9.14 -17.98
CA GLU A 69 13.36 -10.35 -18.81
C GLU A 69 11.93 -10.58 -19.38
N GLY A 70 11.14 -9.51 -19.51
CA GLY A 70 9.74 -9.58 -19.98
C GLY A 70 8.71 -9.83 -18.88
N GLU A 71 9.12 -9.84 -17.62
CA GLU A 71 8.25 -9.93 -16.44
C GLU A 71 8.26 -8.60 -15.66
N THR A 72 7.10 -8.23 -15.12
CA THR A 72 6.95 -7.07 -14.26
C THR A 72 7.27 -7.44 -12.80
N GLU A 73 8.30 -6.82 -12.24
CA GLU A 73 8.56 -6.82 -10.81
C GLU A 73 7.90 -5.62 -10.14
N TRP A 74 7.41 -5.81 -8.92
CA TRP A 74 6.72 -4.78 -8.14
C TRP A 74 7.44 -4.51 -6.82
N ILE A 75 7.41 -3.25 -6.38
CA ILE A 75 7.95 -2.82 -5.10
C ILE A 75 6.95 -1.91 -4.38
N VAL A 76 6.90 -2.01 -3.06
CA VAL A 76 6.12 -1.12 -2.19
C VAL A 76 7.03 -0.57 -1.11
N ALA A 77 6.93 0.73 -0.82
CA ALA A 77 7.75 1.40 0.17
C ALA A 77 6.96 2.54 0.85
N SER A 78 7.50 3.07 1.95
CA SER A 78 6.95 4.29 2.58
C SER A 78 7.34 5.57 1.83
N GLU A 79 8.42 5.56 1.07
CA GLU A 79 8.96 6.74 0.38
C GLU A 79 9.49 6.38 -1.02
N SER A 80 9.31 7.29 -1.99
CA SER A 80 9.74 7.14 -3.39
C SER A 80 11.25 6.95 -3.54
N VAL A 81 12.06 7.53 -2.65
CA VAL A 81 13.52 7.41 -2.71
C VAL A 81 13.98 5.95 -2.63
N ALA A 82 13.27 5.08 -1.90
CA ALA A 82 13.59 3.65 -1.82
C ALA A 82 13.33 2.94 -3.17
N ILE A 83 12.27 3.34 -3.87
CA ILE A 83 11.90 2.81 -5.20
C ILE A 83 12.97 3.20 -6.21
N HIS A 84 13.33 4.48 -6.28
CA HIS A 84 14.36 4.97 -7.20
C HIS A 84 15.74 4.37 -6.92
N ALA A 85 16.13 4.24 -5.64
CA ALA A 85 17.43 3.69 -5.26
C ALA A 85 17.62 2.23 -5.72
N LEU A 86 16.53 1.48 -5.88
CA LEU A 86 16.55 0.09 -6.35
C LEU A 86 16.30 -0.03 -7.86
N GLY A 87 16.25 1.08 -8.59
CA GLY A 87 16.08 1.12 -10.04
C GLY A 87 14.66 0.77 -10.50
N PHE A 88 13.66 0.99 -9.65
CA PHE A 88 12.26 0.89 -10.02
C PHE A 88 11.72 2.27 -10.44
N GLU A 89 10.74 2.27 -11.32
CA GLU A 89 9.97 3.45 -11.66
C GLU A 89 8.77 3.57 -10.72
N VAL A 90 8.51 4.80 -10.23
CA VAL A 90 7.34 5.06 -9.39
C VAL A 90 6.08 4.98 -10.26
N VAL A 91 5.07 4.24 -9.79
CA VAL A 91 3.77 4.18 -10.45
C VAL A 91 2.85 5.26 -9.88
N ARG A 92 2.57 5.21 -8.57
CA ARG A 92 1.88 6.25 -7.78
C ARG A 92 1.86 5.90 -6.29
N ASP A 93 1.42 6.85 -5.46
CA ASP A 93 1.02 6.59 -4.09
C ASP A 93 -0.20 5.63 -4.04
N VAL A 94 -0.28 4.83 -2.97
CA VAL A 94 -1.48 4.06 -2.63
C VAL A 94 -2.52 5.04 -2.09
N GLU A 95 -3.73 5.00 -2.62
CA GLU A 95 -4.81 5.93 -2.28
C GLU A 95 -5.31 5.69 -0.84
N PRO A 96 -5.91 6.69 -0.17
CA PRO A 96 -6.58 6.48 1.12
C PRO A 96 -7.61 5.34 1.04
N GLY A 97 -7.50 4.36 1.95
CA GLY A 97 -8.38 3.19 2.02
C GLY A 97 -8.17 2.15 0.91
N GLU A 98 -7.24 2.37 -0.01
CA GLU A 98 -6.92 1.41 -1.06
C GLU A 98 -6.11 0.24 -0.53
N ALA A 99 -6.40 -0.94 -1.07
CA ALA A 99 -5.52 -2.10 -1.02
C ALA A 99 -5.03 -2.46 -2.42
N ILE A 100 -3.74 -2.80 -2.51
CA ILE A 100 -3.11 -3.39 -3.70
C ILE A 100 -2.66 -4.82 -3.37
N PHE A 101 -2.78 -5.71 -4.35
CA PHE A 101 -2.33 -7.08 -4.24
C PHE A 101 -1.45 -7.43 -5.45
N LEU A 102 -0.23 -7.89 -5.15
CA LEU A 102 0.82 -8.22 -6.08
C LEU A 102 1.05 -9.73 -6.01
N THR A 103 0.63 -10.47 -7.03
CA THR A 103 0.77 -11.92 -7.00
C THR A 103 2.22 -12.35 -7.15
N SER A 104 2.54 -13.55 -6.68
CA SER A 104 3.84 -14.20 -6.93
C SER A 104 4.18 -14.37 -8.41
N ALA A 105 3.17 -14.30 -9.30
CA ALA A 105 3.33 -14.36 -10.76
C ALA A 105 3.39 -12.97 -11.42
N GLY A 106 3.63 -11.90 -10.64
CA GLY A 106 3.80 -10.54 -11.17
C GLY A 106 2.52 -9.80 -11.56
N LYS A 107 1.33 -10.33 -11.25
CA LYS A 107 0.05 -9.66 -11.55
C LYS A 107 -0.29 -8.61 -10.50
N PHE A 108 -0.78 -7.46 -10.95
CA PHE A 108 -1.23 -6.36 -10.10
C PHE A 108 -2.76 -6.31 -10.02
N PHE A 109 -3.27 -6.16 -8.79
CA PHE A 109 -4.67 -5.88 -8.49
C PHE A 109 -4.77 -4.70 -7.52
N SER A 110 -5.82 -3.91 -7.63
CA SER A 110 -6.14 -2.80 -6.73
C SER A 110 -7.65 -2.75 -6.47
N GLN A 111 -8.04 -2.42 -5.24
CA GLN A 111 -9.44 -2.19 -4.88
C GLN A 111 -9.54 -1.13 -3.77
N GLN A 112 -10.49 -0.21 -3.93
CA GLN A 112 -10.92 0.66 -2.83
C GLN A 112 -11.63 -0.19 -1.76
N CYS A 113 -11.07 -0.22 -0.56
CA CYS A 113 -11.54 -1.07 0.53
C CYS A 113 -12.24 -0.28 1.63
N ALA A 114 -12.28 1.04 1.58
CA ALA A 114 -13.04 1.90 2.48
C ALA A 114 -14.25 2.55 1.78
N GLU A 115 -15.40 2.62 2.48
CA GLU A 115 -16.61 3.26 1.96
C GLU A 115 -16.50 4.79 1.98
N GLU A 116 -15.91 5.34 3.04
CA GLU A 116 -15.63 6.76 3.21
C GLU A 116 -14.12 6.97 3.36
N THR A 117 -13.60 7.94 2.61
CA THR A 117 -12.18 8.27 2.62
C THR A 117 -11.98 9.77 2.74
N HIS A 118 -10.88 10.14 3.39
CA HIS A 118 -10.40 11.50 3.48
C HIS A 118 -8.93 11.54 3.06
N HIS A 119 -8.47 12.68 2.58
CA HIS A 119 -7.05 12.90 2.31
C HIS A 119 -6.50 13.87 3.37
N SER A 120 -5.92 13.31 4.42
CA SER A 120 -5.37 14.03 5.57
C SER A 120 -3.95 13.54 5.86
N PRO A 121 -2.99 13.77 4.93
CA PRO A 121 -1.62 13.29 5.07
C PRO A 121 -0.93 13.90 6.30
N CYS A 122 -0.03 13.13 6.91
CA CYS A 122 0.72 13.58 8.07
C CYS A 122 1.65 14.76 7.73
N ILE A 123 1.31 15.96 8.21
CA ILE A 123 2.12 17.18 8.00
C ILE A 123 3.58 17.02 8.49
N PHE A 124 3.81 16.21 9.54
CA PHE A 124 5.16 15.98 10.07
C PHE A 124 6.09 15.26 9.07
N GLU A 125 5.56 14.54 8.09
CA GLU A 125 6.38 13.97 7.01
C GLU A 125 7.04 15.09 6.20
N HIS A 126 6.27 16.13 5.83
CA HIS A 126 6.79 17.28 5.10
C HIS A 126 7.68 18.20 5.96
N VAL A 127 7.38 18.36 7.25
CA VAL A 127 8.15 19.22 8.15
C VAL A 127 9.49 18.59 8.53
N TYR A 128 9.53 17.28 8.83
CA TYR A 128 10.70 16.68 9.48
C TYR A 128 11.02 15.24 9.07
N PHE A 129 10.04 14.33 9.09
CA PHE A 129 10.34 12.89 9.06
C PHE A 129 10.81 12.37 7.70
N ALA A 130 10.15 12.76 6.63
CA ALA A 130 10.48 12.25 5.31
C ALA A 130 11.83 12.79 4.83
N ARG A 131 12.51 12.04 3.98
CA ARG A 131 13.73 12.56 3.34
C ARG A 131 13.37 13.68 2.36
N PRO A 132 14.23 14.71 2.20
CA PRO A 132 13.95 15.83 1.31
C PRO A 132 13.87 15.42 -0.16
N ASP A 133 14.54 14.34 -0.56
CA ASP A 133 14.52 13.76 -1.90
C ASP A 133 13.29 12.89 -2.19
N SER A 134 12.37 12.76 -1.23
CA SER A 134 11.11 12.04 -1.42
C SER A 134 10.01 12.93 -2.00
N ILE A 135 9.14 12.30 -2.77
CA ILE A 135 7.81 12.77 -3.18
C ILE A 135 6.79 11.93 -2.42
N ILE A 136 5.87 12.59 -1.71
CA ILE A 136 4.77 11.98 -0.96
C ILE A 136 3.47 12.60 -1.44
N ASP A 137 2.52 11.78 -1.89
CA ASP A 137 1.24 12.23 -2.46
C ASP A 137 1.42 13.30 -3.55
N GLY A 138 2.41 13.10 -4.44
CA GLY A 138 2.77 14.04 -5.51
C GLY A 138 3.48 15.33 -5.05
N ILE A 139 3.71 15.52 -3.75
CA ILE A 139 4.35 16.73 -3.19
C ILE A 139 5.82 16.44 -2.91
N SER A 140 6.71 17.23 -3.54
CA SER A 140 8.14 17.23 -3.20
C SER A 140 8.36 17.71 -1.77
N VAL A 141 8.99 16.87 -0.94
CA VAL A 141 9.31 17.22 0.45
C VAL A 141 10.29 18.40 0.50
N TYR A 142 11.31 18.42 -0.36
CA TYR A 142 12.24 19.54 -0.48
C TYR A 142 11.53 20.87 -0.77
N GLN A 143 10.66 20.90 -1.79
CA GLN A 143 9.95 22.13 -2.17
C GLN A 143 8.97 22.59 -1.08
N ALA A 144 8.31 21.66 -0.39
CA ALA A 144 7.43 21.97 0.72
C ALA A 144 8.18 22.67 1.86
N ARG A 145 9.38 22.20 2.22
CA ARG A 145 10.23 22.82 3.26
C ARG A 145 10.70 24.22 2.86
N LEU A 146 11.20 24.38 1.63
CA LEU A 146 11.61 25.71 1.13
C LEU A 146 10.48 26.75 1.14
N ASN A 147 9.24 26.32 0.99
CA ASN A 147 8.09 27.22 1.03
C ASN A 147 7.67 27.59 2.46
N GLN A 148 8.06 26.82 3.48
CA GLN A 148 7.82 27.14 4.89
C GLN A 148 8.76 28.23 5.41
N ASP A 149 9.95 28.34 4.81
CA ASP A 149 10.96 29.36 5.17
C ASP A 149 10.72 30.72 4.50
N LYS A 150 9.63 30.87 3.75
CA LYS A 150 9.26 32.12 3.07
C LYS A 150 8.21 32.88 3.87
N ASP A 151 8.67 33.75 4.76
CA ASP A 151 7.92 34.87 5.34
C ASP A 151 8.30 36.20 4.67
#